data_AF-A0A7C6ATD8-F1
#
_entry.id   AF-A0A7C6ATD8-F1
#
_cell.length_a   1.000
_cell.length_b   1.000
_cell.length_c   1.000
_cell.angle_alpha   90.00
_cell.angle_beta   90.00
_cell.angle_gamma   90.00
#
_symmetry.space_group_name_H-M   'P 1'
#
loop_
_entity.id
_entity.type
_entity.pdbx_description
1 polymer ?
#
loop_
_entity_poly.entity_id
_entity_poly.type
_entity_poly.pdbx_seq_one_letter_code
_entity_poly.pdbx_strand_id
1 'polypeptide(L)'
;MKKIIGLTVILVLITSCGGSDNGELTGVPGREKYFEPDPYGMVFIPQGSFNMGPSDQDVPWAENVTAKTVTVEAFWMDETEITNNEYRQFVYWVRDSIIRRMLAAQIEDFAISEDAFGNPIDPPYLNWETKIDYKDEEVNNILQELYLQPNERFFGRKELDTR
;
A
#
# COMPACT_ATOMS: atom_id res chain seq x y z
N MET A 1 -22.81 60.80 38.55
CA MET A 1 -22.66 60.75 37.07
C MET A 1 -21.36 60.11 36.62
N LYS A 2 -20.18 60.47 37.17
CA LYS A 2 -18.87 59.87 36.79
C LYS A 2 -18.79 58.33 36.97
N LYS A 3 -19.41 57.77 38.02
CA LYS A 3 -19.44 56.32 38.27
C LYS A 3 -20.31 55.54 37.27
N ILE A 4 -21.36 56.17 36.72
CA ILE A 4 -22.26 55.55 35.73
C ILE A 4 -21.57 55.49 34.37
N ILE A 5 -20.86 56.56 34.00
CA ILE A 5 -20.06 56.63 32.76
C ILE A 5 -18.95 55.57 32.75
N GLY A 6 -18.26 55.37 33.88
CA GLY A 6 -17.25 54.31 34.00
C GLY A 6 -17.82 52.90 33.82
N LEU A 7 -19.03 52.66 34.33
CA LEU A 7 -19.69 51.35 34.26
C LEU A 7 -20.17 51.02 32.84
N THR A 8 -20.63 52.04 32.09
CA THR A 8 -21.00 51.88 30.67
C THR A 8 -19.81 51.62 29.76
N VAL A 9 -18.64 52.22 30.04
CA VAL A 9 -17.41 51.98 29.25
C VAL A 9 -16.91 50.55 29.44
N ILE A 10 -16.96 50.04 30.68
CA ILE A 10 -16.58 48.65 30.97
C ILE A 10 -17.53 47.67 30.27
N LEU A 11 -18.83 47.94 30.24
CA LEU A 11 -19.80 47.09 29.55
C LEU A 11 -19.53 47.02 28.04
N VAL A 12 -19.21 48.15 27.41
CA VAL A 12 -18.87 48.22 25.97
C VAL A 12 -17.60 47.44 25.64
N LEU A 13 -16.58 47.51 26.51
CA LEU A 13 -15.32 46.77 26.32
C LEU A 13 -15.51 45.25 26.41
N ILE A 14 -16.40 44.77 27.29
CA ILE A 14 -16.69 43.34 27.44
C ILE A 14 -17.45 42.81 26.21
N THR A 15 -18.34 43.61 25.61
CA THR A 15 -19.08 43.23 24.39
C THR A 15 -18.25 43.32 23.10
N SER A 16 -17.07 43.96 23.14
CA SER A 16 -16.19 44.11 21.98
C SER A 16 -15.36 42.86 21.66
N CYS A 17 -15.37 41.85 22.53
CA CYS A 17 -14.67 40.59 22.32
C CYS A 17 -15.69 39.48 22.04
N GLY A 18 -16.21 39.45 20.82
CA GLY A 18 -17.28 38.52 20.47
C GLY A 18 -17.60 38.51 18.98
N GLY A 19 -16.72 37.89 18.20
CA GLY A 19 -16.96 37.58 16.79
C GLY A 19 -15.95 36.56 16.32
N SER A 20 -16.22 35.27 16.55
CA SER A 20 -15.38 34.15 16.09
C SER A 20 -15.60 33.85 14.61
N ASP A 21 -15.67 34.88 13.77
CA ASP A 21 -15.78 34.72 12.32
C ASP A 21 -14.38 34.86 11.73
N ASN A 22 -13.52 33.93 12.12
CA ASN A 22 -12.25 33.72 11.42
C ASN A 22 -12.68 33.08 10.10
N GLY A 23 -12.68 33.84 8.99
CA GLY A 23 -13.04 33.40 7.64
C GLY A 23 -12.13 32.30 7.05
N GLU A 24 -11.58 31.46 7.93
CA GLU A 24 -10.77 30.30 7.63
C GLU A 24 -11.69 29.15 7.24
N LEU A 25 -11.31 28.46 6.17
CA LEU A 25 -11.98 27.23 5.74
C LEU A 25 -11.72 26.13 6.78
N THR A 26 -12.68 25.90 7.68
CA THR A 26 -12.58 24.89 8.76
C THR A 26 -13.04 23.48 8.34
N GLY A 27 -13.42 23.31 7.07
CA GLY A 27 -13.91 22.04 6.54
C GLY A 27 -15.38 21.75 6.92
N VAL A 28 -15.93 20.67 6.37
CA VAL A 28 -17.32 20.27 6.65
C VAL A 28 -17.39 19.62 8.04
N PRO A 29 -18.20 20.15 8.97
CA PRO A 29 -18.37 19.53 10.28
C PRO A 29 -19.03 18.15 10.16
N GLY A 30 -18.63 17.21 11.02
CA GLY A 30 -19.19 15.85 11.03
C GLY A 30 -18.47 14.84 10.13
N ARG A 31 -17.33 15.19 9.53
CA ARG A 31 -16.46 14.21 8.88
C ARG A 31 -15.94 13.21 9.93
N GLU A 32 -16.08 11.92 9.65
CA GLU A 32 -15.45 10.87 10.44
C GLU A 32 -13.94 11.10 10.49
N LYS A 33 -13.34 10.93 11.67
CA LYS A 33 -11.88 11.00 11.79
C LYS A 33 -11.29 9.88 10.94
N TYR A 34 -10.47 10.24 9.96
CA TYR A 34 -9.71 9.25 9.21
C TYR A 34 -8.68 8.63 10.14
N PHE A 35 -8.75 7.32 10.28
CA PHE A 35 -7.71 6.52 10.92
C PHE A 35 -7.09 5.65 9.83
N GLU A 36 -5.77 5.64 9.78
CA GLU A 36 -5.07 4.65 8.98
C GLU A 36 -5.36 3.27 9.58
N PRO A 37 -5.89 2.32 8.81
CA PRO A 37 -6.16 0.99 9.32
C PRO A 37 -4.85 0.28 9.63
N ASP A 38 -4.81 -0.44 10.75
CA ASP A 38 -3.66 -1.25 11.15
C ASP A 38 -3.41 -2.34 10.09
N PRO A 39 -2.26 -2.32 9.37
CA PRO A 39 -1.94 -3.33 8.39
C PRO A 39 -1.79 -4.70 9.05
N TYR A 40 -2.33 -5.73 8.40
CA TYR A 40 -2.27 -7.10 8.92
C TYR A 40 -0.82 -7.58 9.07
N GLY A 41 -0.47 -8.11 10.24
CA GLY A 41 0.87 -8.66 10.52
C GLY A 41 1.96 -7.61 10.72
N MET A 42 1.60 -6.33 10.85
CA MET A 42 2.55 -5.23 11.10
C MET A 42 2.34 -4.57 12.46
N VAL A 43 3.42 -4.02 12.99
CA VAL A 43 3.45 -3.24 14.23
C VAL A 43 3.78 -1.79 13.94
N PHE A 44 3.16 -0.88 14.70
CA PHE A 44 3.41 0.55 14.59
C PHE A 44 4.70 0.93 15.29
N ILE A 45 5.63 1.55 14.56
CA ILE A 45 6.87 2.11 15.09
C ILE A 45 6.70 3.62 15.24
N PRO A 46 6.73 4.16 16.48
CA PRO A 46 6.53 5.59 16.69
C PRO A 46 7.72 6.40 16.17
N GLN A 47 7.46 7.64 15.76
CA GLN A 47 8.51 8.58 15.40
C GLN A 47 9.48 8.79 16.56
N GLY A 48 10.76 8.96 16.23
CA GLY A 48 11.78 9.15 17.25
C GLY A 48 13.17 9.31 16.67
N SER A 49 14.13 9.53 17.55
CA SER A 49 15.55 9.52 17.21
C SER A 49 16.28 8.45 18.00
N PHE A 50 17.25 7.80 17.35
CA PHE A 50 18.10 6.80 17.97
C PHE A 50 19.53 6.89 17.44
N ASN A 51 20.48 6.35 18.20
CA ASN A 51 21.87 6.28 17.77
C ASN A 51 22.08 4.99 16.98
N MET A 52 22.34 5.14 15.68
CA MET A 52 22.60 4.05 14.76
C MET A 52 24.11 3.83 14.64
N GLY A 53 24.54 2.58 14.79
CA GLY A 53 25.95 2.19 14.74
C GLY A 53 26.41 1.47 16.01
N PRO A 54 27.69 1.09 16.09
CA PRO A 54 28.22 0.34 17.23
C PRO A 54 28.20 1.20 18.50
N SER A 55 27.78 0.58 19.60
CA SER A 55 27.90 1.15 20.95
C SER A 55 29.25 0.86 21.59
N ASP A 56 29.90 -0.26 21.23
CA ASP A 56 31.19 -0.72 21.75
C ASP A 56 32.27 -0.83 20.65
N GLN A 57 33.52 -0.54 21.02
CA GLN A 57 34.71 -0.63 20.16
C GLN A 57 35.39 -2.01 20.27
N ASP A 58 34.79 -3.09 19.75
CA ASP A 58 35.44 -4.42 19.86
C ASP A 58 35.54 -5.20 18.55
N VAL A 59 35.92 -4.51 17.46
CA VAL A 59 36.57 -5.17 16.31
C VAL A 59 37.79 -4.34 15.89
N PRO A 60 39.02 -4.77 16.20
CA PRO A 60 40.26 -4.03 15.89
C PRO A 60 40.52 -3.72 14.40
N TRP A 61 39.68 -4.24 13.50
CA TRP A 61 39.77 -4.04 12.05
C TRP A 61 38.46 -3.55 11.42
N ALA A 62 37.46 -3.16 12.21
CA ALA A 62 36.27 -2.46 11.68
C ALA A 62 36.61 -0.97 11.51
N GLU A 63 37.49 -0.66 10.55
CA GLU A 63 37.61 0.70 10.06
C GLU A 63 36.26 1.09 9.43
N ASN A 64 35.61 2.12 9.99
CA ASN A 64 34.45 2.86 9.44
C ASN A 64 33.04 2.46 9.90
N VAL A 65 32.80 2.26 11.20
CA VAL A 65 31.42 2.38 11.70
C VAL A 65 31.36 3.45 12.80
N THR A 66 31.03 4.68 12.40
CA THR A 66 30.75 5.78 13.33
C THR A 66 29.29 5.76 13.75
N ALA A 67 29.03 5.89 15.05
CA ALA A 67 27.68 6.07 15.55
C ALA A 67 27.12 7.43 15.09
N LYS A 68 25.93 7.42 14.50
CA LYS A 68 25.21 8.62 14.05
C LYS A 68 23.80 8.65 14.63
N THR A 69 23.34 9.82 15.07
CA THR A 69 21.95 9.99 15.48
C THR A 69 21.08 10.12 14.25
N VAL A 70 20.09 9.23 14.12
CA VAL A 70 19.12 9.20 13.02
C VAL A 70 17.74 9.47 13.60
N THR A 71 16.99 10.34 12.93
CA THR A 71 15.57 10.57 13.21
C THR A 71 14.75 9.87 12.14
N VAL A 72 13.73 9.12 12.55
CA VAL A 72 12.82 8.40 11.65
C VAL A 72 11.40 8.82 11.98
N GLU A 73 10.59 9.00 10.94
CA GLU A 73 9.15 9.25 11.08
C GLU A 73 8.43 7.99 11.56
N ALA A 74 7.16 8.10 11.92
CA ALA A 74 6.38 6.92 12.30
C ALA A 74 6.05 6.07 11.06
N PHE A 75 6.15 4.74 11.18
CA PHE A 75 5.86 3.81 10.08
C PHE A 75 5.45 2.42 10.62
N TRP A 76 4.97 1.56 9.72
CA TRP A 76 4.62 0.17 10.01
C TRP A 76 5.75 -0.78 9.65
N MET A 77 6.04 -1.75 10.50
CA MET A 77 7.06 -2.78 10.27
C MET A 77 6.46 -4.17 10.49
N ASP A 78 6.83 -5.14 9.66
CA ASP A 78 6.39 -6.52 9.82
C ASP A 78 6.77 -7.06 11.21
N GLU A 79 5.84 -7.73 11.89
CA GLU A 79 6.09 -8.35 13.20
C GLU A 79 7.10 -9.50 13.12
N THR A 80 7.08 -10.24 12.01
CA THR A 80 7.97 -11.37 11.73
C THR A 80 8.56 -11.25 10.33
N GLU A 81 9.70 -11.90 10.10
CA GLU A 81 10.22 -12.06 8.74
C GLU A 81 9.19 -12.78 7.85
N ILE A 82 9.17 -12.42 6.56
CA ILE A 82 8.30 -13.07 5.58
C ILE A 82 8.58 -14.57 5.54
N THR A 83 7.56 -15.36 5.85
CA THR A 83 7.66 -16.81 5.86
C THR A 83 7.72 -17.37 4.44
N ASN A 84 8.29 -18.57 4.30
CA ASN A 84 8.30 -19.29 3.03
C ASN A 84 6.88 -19.53 2.47
N ASN A 85 5.85 -19.55 3.32
CA ASN A 85 4.48 -19.75 2.86
C ASN A 85 3.89 -18.46 2.28
N GLU A 86 4.09 -17.32 2.95
CA GLU A 86 3.68 -16.00 2.45
C GLU A 86 4.40 -15.66 1.14
N TYR A 87 5.70 -15.96 1.06
CA TYR A 87 6.43 -15.77 -0.19
C TYR A 87 5.86 -16.63 -1.33
N ARG A 88 5.45 -17.87 -1.06
CA ARG A 88 4.77 -18.72 -2.06
C ARG A 88 3.43 -18.15 -2.49
N GLN A 89 2.64 -17.58 -1.57
CA GLN A 89 1.39 -16.91 -1.91
C GLN A 89 1.64 -15.76 -2.90
N PHE A 90 2.64 -14.93 -2.64
CA PHE A 90 3.05 -13.87 -3.56
C PHE A 90 3.44 -14.44 -4.93
N VAL A 91 4.31 -15.45 -4.97
CA VAL A 91 4.75 -16.07 -6.23
C VAL A 91 3.58 -16.65 -7.01
N TYR A 92 2.63 -17.34 -6.35
CA TYR A 92 1.44 -17.88 -7.01
C TYR A 92 0.52 -16.78 -7.53
N TRP A 93 0.33 -15.70 -6.78
CA TRP A 93 -0.45 -14.56 -7.24
C TRP A 93 0.19 -13.91 -8.48
N VAL A 94 1.51 -13.70 -8.48
CA VAL A 94 2.23 -13.13 -9.63
C VAL A 94 2.12 -14.05 -10.84
N ARG A 95 2.40 -15.35 -10.66
CA ARG A 95 2.25 -16.36 -11.71
C ARG A 95 0.84 -16.32 -12.32
N ASP A 96 -0.19 -16.34 -11.48
CA ASP A 96 -1.57 -16.35 -11.93
C ASP A 96 -1.96 -15.03 -12.60
N SER A 97 -1.40 -13.90 -12.16
CA SER A 97 -1.61 -12.59 -12.79
C SER A 97 -1.04 -12.53 -14.22
N ILE A 98 0.12 -13.15 -14.46
CA ILE A 98 0.75 -13.22 -15.79
C ILE A 98 -0.08 -14.13 -16.71
N ILE A 99 -0.45 -15.32 -16.21
CA ILE A 99 -1.34 -16.25 -16.91
C ILE A 99 -2.64 -15.55 -17.32
N ARG A 100 -3.30 -14.86 -16.39
CA ARG A 100 -4.55 -14.14 -16.66
C ARG A 100 -4.35 -13.01 -17.67
N ARG A 101 -3.24 -12.28 -17.62
CA ARG A 101 -2.94 -11.23 -18.60
C ARG A 101 -2.78 -11.78 -20.01
N MET A 102 -2.14 -12.94 -20.15
CA MET A 102 -2.00 -13.60 -21.46
C MET A 102 -3.34 -14.12 -21.98
N LEU A 103 -4.17 -14.70 -21.09
CA LEU A 103 -5.52 -15.13 -21.45
C LEU A 103 -6.40 -13.95 -21.83
N ALA A 104 -6.36 -12.85 -21.06
CA ALA A 104 -7.10 -11.62 -21.31
C ALA A 104 -6.78 -10.96 -22.67
N ALA A 105 -5.60 -11.23 -23.23
CA ALA A 105 -5.23 -10.71 -24.55
C ALA A 105 -5.97 -11.42 -25.71
N GLN A 106 -6.53 -12.60 -25.48
CA GLN A 106 -7.18 -13.44 -26.49
C GLN A 106 -8.63 -13.80 -26.14
N ILE A 107 -8.95 -13.87 -24.84
CA ILE A 107 -10.23 -14.28 -24.29
C ILE A 107 -10.77 -13.15 -23.42
N GLU A 108 -11.91 -12.58 -23.82
CA GLU A 108 -12.52 -11.41 -23.19
C GLU A 108 -12.93 -11.67 -21.72
N ASP A 109 -13.36 -12.89 -21.37
CA ASP A 109 -13.80 -13.27 -20.02
C ASP A 109 -12.75 -13.03 -18.91
N PHE A 110 -11.48 -12.89 -19.27
CA PHE A 110 -10.39 -12.63 -18.33
C PHE A 110 -10.05 -11.14 -18.16
N ALA A 111 -10.71 -10.25 -18.92
CA ALA A 111 -10.58 -8.81 -18.83
C ALA A 111 -11.90 -8.14 -18.41
N ILE A 112 -11.82 -7.16 -17.52
CA ILE A 112 -12.91 -6.24 -17.19
C ILE A 112 -12.61 -4.95 -17.94
N SER A 113 -13.27 -4.77 -19.07
CA SER A 113 -13.10 -3.64 -19.99
C SER A 113 -14.11 -2.50 -19.77
N GLU A 114 -15.16 -2.73 -18.97
CA GLU A 114 -16.23 -1.76 -18.74
C GLU A 114 -16.54 -1.61 -17.24
N ASP A 115 -16.88 -0.39 -16.82
CA ASP A 115 -17.35 -0.11 -15.46
C ASP A 115 -18.86 -0.40 -15.29
N ALA A 116 -19.37 -0.26 -14.07
CA ALA A 116 -20.79 -0.49 -13.76
C ALA A 116 -21.76 0.44 -14.51
N PHE A 117 -21.26 1.51 -15.15
CA PHE A 117 -22.02 2.48 -15.92
C PHE A 117 -21.79 2.34 -17.44
N GLY A 118 -21.03 1.34 -17.87
CA GLY A 118 -20.70 1.07 -19.28
C GLY A 118 -19.62 2.01 -19.85
N ASN A 119 -18.84 2.68 -19.01
CA ASN A 119 -17.68 3.44 -19.48
C ASN A 119 -16.50 2.48 -19.71
N PRO A 120 -15.74 2.65 -20.81
CA PRO A 120 -14.58 1.81 -21.09
C PRO A 120 -13.44 2.09 -20.09
N ILE A 121 -12.78 1.03 -19.67
CA ILE A 121 -11.61 1.02 -18.78
C ILE A 121 -10.37 0.69 -19.62
N ASP A 122 -9.43 1.64 -19.71
CA ASP A 122 -8.16 1.48 -20.43
C ASP A 122 -6.97 1.84 -19.52
N PRO A 123 -6.07 0.89 -19.17
CA PRO A 123 -6.08 -0.52 -19.56
C PRO A 123 -7.12 -1.36 -18.79
N PRO A 124 -7.66 -2.44 -19.39
CA PRO A 124 -8.64 -3.29 -18.73
C PRO A 124 -8.07 -3.97 -17.49
N TYR A 125 -8.91 -4.18 -16.48
CA TYR A 125 -8.52 -4.91 -15.27
C TYR A 125 -8.58 -6.42 -15.47
N LEU A 126 -7.78 -7.18 -14.72
CA LEU A 126 -7.85 -8.64 -14.77
C LEU A 126 -9.09 -9.14 -14.00
N ASN A 127 -9.89 -9.97 -14.66
CA ASN A 127 -10.98 -10.67 -14.00
C ASN A 127 -10.43 -11.84 -13.18
N TRP A 128 -10.52 -11.75 -11.85
CA TRP A 128 -10.10 -12.81 -10.93
C TRP A 128 -11.22 -13.81 -10.60
N GLU A 129 -12.47 -13.49 -10.94
CA GLU A 129 -13.64 -14.34 -10.69
C GLU A 129 -13.70 -15.51 -11.68
N THR A 130 -13.31 -15.25 -12.93
CA THR A 130 -13.21 -16.29 -13.97
C THR A 130 -12.19 -17.34 -13.58
N LYS A 131 -12.62 -18.61 -13.52
CA LYS A 131 -11.73 -19.74 -13.21
C LYS A 131 -10.97 -20.15 -14.47
N ILE A 132 -9.68 -20.41 -14.33
CA ILE A 132 -8.86 -20.91 -15.43
C ILE A 132 -9.05 -22.42 -15.50
N ASP A 133 -9.60 -22.92 -16.61
CA ASP A 133 -9.64 -24.35 -16.88
C ASP A 133 -8.41 -24.78 -17.68
N TYR A 134 -7.44 -25.37 -16.98
CA TYR A 134 -6.22 -25.92 -17.60
C TYR A 134 -6.45 -27.19 -18.43
N LYS A 135 -7.69 -27.69 -18.56
CA LYS A 135 -8.01 -28.79 -19.47
C LYS A 135 -8.54 -28.31 -20.81
N ASP A 136 -8.99 -27.07 -20.86
CA ASP A 136 -9.46 -26.46 -22.09
C ASP A 136 -8.32 -26.35 -23.12
N GLU A 137 -8.63 -26.64 -24.38
CA GLU A 137 -7.63 -26.69 -25.45
C GLU A 137 -7.13 -25.29 -25.83
N GLU A 138 -8.02 -24.30 -25.88
CA GLU A 138 -7.70 -22.91 -26.19
C GLU A 138 -6.80 -22.32 -25.11
N VAL A 139 -7.19 -22.48 -23.84
CA VAL A 139 -6.37 -22.07 -22.69
C VAL A 139 -5.00 -22.75 -22.73
N ASN A 140 -4.95 -24.07 -22.96
CA ASN A 140 -3.66 -24.77 -23.01
C ASN A 140 -2.75 -24.25 -24.10
N ASN A 141 -3.29 -23.99 -25.30
CA ASN A 141 -2.53 -23.51 -26.45
C ASN A 141 -1.94 -22.13 -26.18
N ILE A 142 -2.71 -21.21 -25.59
CA ILE A 142 -2.22 -19.87 -25.20
C ILE A 142 -1.09 -19.99 -24.18
N LEU A 143 -1.28 -20.84 -23.16
CA LEU A 143 -0.31 -20.96 -22.09
C LEU A 143 0.95 -21.73 -22.48
N GLN A 144 1.01 -22.39 -23.64
CA GLN A 144 2.21 -23.13 -24.07
C GLN A 144 3.47 -22.25 -24.09
N GLU A 145 3.31 -20.96 -24.42
CA GLU A 145 4.41 -19.99 -24.46
C GLU A 145 5.06 -19.76 -23.08
N LEU A 146 4.32 -19.97 -21.98
CA LEU A 146 4.87 -19.82 -20.62
C LEU A 146 5.69 -21.01 -20.15
N TYR A 147 5.62 -22.14 -20.84
CA TYR A 147 6.27 -23.37 -20.39
C TYR A 147 7.55 -23.62 -21.18
N LEU A 148 8.52 -24.27 -20.52
CA LEU A 148 9.74 -24.73 -21.17
C LEU A 148 9.44 -25.57 -22.42
N GLN A 149 10.28 -25.38 -23.43
CA GLN A 149 10.22 -26.19 -24.64
C GLN A 149 10.55 -27.66 -24.33
N PRO A 150 10.02 -28.63 -25.10
CA PRO A 150 10.19 -30.06 -24.79
C PRO A 150 11.65 -30.54 -24.60
N ASN A 151 12.60 -29.91 -25.28
CA ASN A 151 14.05 -30.19 -25.19
C ASN A 151 14.71 -29.64 -23.93
N GLU A 152 14.12 -28.63 -23.27
CA GLU A 152 14.64 -28.01 -22.04
C GLU A 152 13.96 -28.56 -20.78
N ARG A 153 12.89 -29.34 -20.94
CA ARG A 153 12.14 -29.92 -19.81
C ARG A 153 12.95 -30.98 -19.07
N PHE A 154 13.10 -30.79 -17.76
CA PHE A 154 13.69 -31.80 -16.90
C PHE A 154 12.72 -32.97 -16.70
N PHE A 155 13.16 -34.19 -16.99
CA PHE A 155 12.32 -35.41 -16.96
C PHE A 155 11.00 -35.32 -17.75
N GLY A 156 10.94 -34.48 -18.79
CA GLY A 156 9.74 -34.29 -19.60
C GLY A 156 8.57 -33.62 -18.87
N ARG A 157 8.79 -33.05 -17.68
CA ARG A 157 7.76 -32.37 -16.90
C ARG A 157 7.47 -31.00 -17.50
N LYS A 158 6.19 -30.62 -17.53
CA LYS A 158 5.75 -29.29 -17.97
C LYS A 158 6.01 -28.31 -16.82
N GLU A 159 7.05 -27.49 -16.98
CA GLU A 159 7.50 -26.51 -15.99
C GLU A 159 7.49 -25.11 -16.64
N LEU A 160 7.17 -24.09 -15.84
CA LEU A 160 7.16 -22.70 -16.31
C LEU A 160 8.58 -22.26 -16.62
N ASP A 161 8.74 -21.50 -17.70
CA ASP A 161 9.99 -20.82 -17.97
C ASP A 161 10.16 -19.64 -17.00
N THR A 162 11.31 -19.58 -16.33
CA THR A 162 11.62 -18.55 -15.33
C THR A 162 12.62 -17.50 -15.83
N ARG A 163 13.03 -17.58 -17.10
CA ARG A 163 14.02 -16.69 -17.73
C ARG A 163 13.44 -15.33 -18.10
#